data_AF-A0A2S2NHX4-F1
#
_entry.id   AF-A0A2S2NHX4-F1
#
_cell.length_a   1.000
_cell.length_b   1.000
_cell.length_c   1.000
_cell.angle_alpha   90.00
_cell.angle_beta   90.00
_cell.angle_gamma   90.00
#
_symmetry.space_group_name_H-M   'P 1'
#
loop_
_entity.id
_entity.type
_entity.pdbx_description
1 polymer ?
#
loop_
_entity_poly.entity_id
_entity_poly.type
_entity_poly.pdbx_seq_one_letter_code
_entity_poly.pdbx_strand_id
1 'polypeptide(L)'
;NDPTIFLKIARLTPEMINMILKLGPCQPKAKDLPNSQFPKVGNRCFHEAWYYRKLPDGKMMHRDWLTYSPDINRVFCLHCMLFGKKSKKAWVSDGFCKFQNGSISLMGHETTDAHVEASLKVKMRELTLPLIPLIVEEQKKQVAFNREIVGQLIEITKYLGYHSLAFRGHREHWSSINKGNFKDLVELLAKYSPVISIHVSNLQIS
;
A
#
# COMPACT_ATOMS: atom_id res chain seq x y z
N ASN A 1 -2.24 -10.33 -20.04
CA ASN A 1 -2.50 -10.56 -18.60
C ASN A 1 -2.82 -12.00 -18.26
N ASP A 2 -2.43 -12.98 -19.10
CA ASP A 2 -2.78 -14.37 -18.82
C ASP A 2 -2.18 -14.80 -17.47
N PRO A 3 -2.99 -15.39 -16.56
CA PRO A 3 -2.54 -15.77 -15.23
C PRO A 3 -1.42 -16.80 -15.24
N THR A 4 -1.31 -17.62 -16.30
CA THR A 4 -0.25 -18.62 -16.46
C THR A 4 1.14 -18.01 -16.58
N ILE A 5 1.24 -16.76 -17.03
CA ILE A 5 2.51 -16.02 -17.08
C ILE A 5 2.99 -15.73 -15.66
N PHE A 6 2.07 -15.34 -14.75
CA PHE A 6 2.40 -15.02 -13.36
C PHE A 6 2.76 -16.28 -12.55
N LEU A 7 2.18 -17.43 -12.88
CA LEU A 7 2.50 -18.71 -12.24
C LEU A 7 3.93 -19.19 -12.49
N LYS A 8 4.57 -18.71 -13.56
CA LYS A 8 5.98 -19.04 -13.85
C LYS A 8 6.96 -18.20 -13.04
N ILE A 9 6.50 -17.15 -12.35
CA ILE A 9 7.34 -16.22 -11.59
C ILE A 9 7.39 -16.69 -10.13
N ALA A 10 8.56 -17.16 -9.68
CA ALA A 10 8.73 -17.72 -8.33
C ALA A 10 8.49 -16.70 -7.19
N ARG A 11 8.73 -15.41 -7.43
CA ARG A 11 8.51 -14.34 -6.46
C ARG A 11 8.13 -13.03 -7.15
N LEU A 12 6.97 -12.49 -6.80
CA LEU A 12 6.50 -11.19 -7.29
C LEU A 12 7.03 -10.06 -6.39
N THR A 13 7.69 -9.06 -6.98
CA THR A 13 8.09 -7.85 -6.25
C THR A 13 6.89 -6.90 -6.10
N PRO A 14 6.93 -5.95 -5.14
CA PRO A 14 5.86 -4.96 -4.97
C PRO A 14 5.55 -4.17 -6.25
N GLU A 15 6.55 -3.84 -7.06
CA GLU A 15 6.42 -3.11 -8.33
C GLU A 15 5.68 -3.95 -9.37
N MET A 16 6.05 -5.24 -9.48
CA MET A 16 5.38 -6.19 -10.37
C MET A 16 3.92 -6.38 -9.97
N ILE A 17 3.63 -6.49 -8.67
CA ILE A 17 2.26 -6.58 -8.15
C ILE A 17 1.45 -5.34 -8.57
N ASN A 18 2.01 -4.15 -8.41
CA ASN A 18 1.33 -2.91 -8.81
C ASN A 18 1.08 -2.86 -10.32
N MET A 19 2.05 -3.31 -11.13
CA MET A 19 1.89 -3.38 -12.59
C MET A 19 0.78 -4.37 -12.98
N ILE A 20 0.71 -5.54 -12.34
CA ILE A 20 -0.33 -6.55 -12.58
C ILE A 20 -1.71 -6.00 -12.20
N LEU A 21 -1.83 -5.33 -11.05
CA LEU A 21 -3.08 -4.69 -10.63
C LEU A 21 -3.53 -3.61 -11.62
N LYS A 22 -2.58 -2.80 -12.14
CA LYS A 22 -2.87 -1.77 -13.15
C LYS A 22 -3.33 -2.36 -14.49
N LEU A 23 -2.77 -3.51 -14.87
CA LEU A 23 -3.16 -4.24 -16.07
C LEU A 23 -4.55 -4.90 -15.92
N GLY A 24 -4.91 -5.31 -14.71
CA GLY A 24 -6.21 -5.91 -14.39
C GLY A 24 -6.32 -7.40 -14.77
N PRO A 25 -7.44 -8.05 -14.40
CA PRO A 25 -7.68 -9.47 -14.67
C PRO A 25 -7.77 -9.74 -16.18
N CYS A 26 -7.32 -10.93 -16.61
CA CYS A 26 -7.58 -11.40 -17.96
C CYS A 26 -9.03 -11.88 -18.07
N GLN A 27 -9.86 -11.08 -18.73
CA GLN A 27 -11.29 -11.36 -18.92
C GLN A 27 -11.65 -11.27 -20.41
N PRO A 28 -11.15 -12.21 -21.25
CA PRO A 28 -11.46 -12.20 -22.66
C PRO A 28 -12.95 -12.46 -22.86
N LYS A 29 -13.53 -11.80 -23.87
CA LYS A 29 -14.90 -12.08 -24.31
C LYS A 29 -14.89 -13.23 -25.30
N ALA A 30 -16.06 -13.84 -25.52
CA ALA A 30 -16.17 -14.93 -26.50
C ALA A 30 -15.63 -14.52 -27.88
N LYS A 31 -15.82 -13.27 -28.29
CA LYS A 31 -15.36 -12.70 -29.57
C LYS A 31 -13.84 -12.58 -29.71
N ASP A 32 -13.12 -12.53 -28.59
CA ASP A 32 -11.66 -12.33 -28.56
C ASP A 32 -10.91 -13.68 -28.63
N LEU A 33 -11.65 -14.79 -28.65
CA LEU A 33 -11.12 -16.15 -28.64
C LEU A 33 -11.11 -16.77 -30.04
N PRO A 34 -10.19 -17.73 -30.31
CA PRO A 34 -10.24 -18.50 -31.54
C PRO A 34 -11.59 -19.20 -31.67
N ASN A 35 -12.24 -19.05 -32.82
CA ASN A 35 -13.58 -19.55 -33.14
C ASN A 35 -14.75 -18.84 -32.42
N SER A 36 -14.53 -17.66 -31.83
CA SER A 36 -15.56 -16.87 -31.13
C SER A 36 -16.27 -17.62 -29.99
N GLN A 37 -15.62 -18.65 -29.42
CA GLN A 37 -16.19 -19.54 -28.41
C GLN A 37 -15.16 -19.91 -27.35
N PHE A 38 -15.64 -20.06 -26.10
CA PHE A 38 -14.82 -20.59 -25.02
C PHE A 38 -14.51 -22.08 -25.23
N PRO A 39 -13.27 -22.53 -25.00
CA PRO A 39 -12.90 -23.94 -25.06
C PRO A 39 -13.82 -24.81 -24.21
N LYS A 40 -14.35 -25.89 -24.80
CA LYS A 40 -15.28 -26.81 -24.13
C LYS A 40 -14.51 -27.98 -23.50
N VAL A 41 -14.87 -28.34 -22.27
CA VAL A 41 -14.49 -29.60 -21.64
C VAL A 41 -15.75 -30.48 -21.61
N GLY A 42 -15.83 -31.44 -22.54
CA GLY A 42 -17.07 -32.15 -22.82
C GLY A 42 -18.13 -31.19 -23.39
N ASN A 43 -19.31 -31.12 -22.76
CA ASN A 43 -20.40 -30.23 -23.19
C ASN A 43 -20.51 -28.91 -22.39
N ARG A 44 -19.46 -28.53 -21.64
CA ARG A 44 -19.47 -27.35 -20.76
C ARG A 44 -18.27 -26.44 -21.04
N CYS A 45 -18.47 -25.14 -20.92
CA CYS A 45 -17.44 -24.11 -21.08
C CYS A 45 -17.56 -23.03 -20.01
N PHE A 46 -16.57 -22.16 -19.94
CA PHE A 46 -16.65 -20.92 -19.17
C PHE A 46 -17.72 -19.98 -19.77
N HIS A 47 -18.46 -19.28 -18.91
CA HIS A 47 -19.47 -18.31 -19.32
C HIS A 47 -19.05 -16.89 -18.94
N GLU A 48 -19.10 -15.96 -19.90
CA GLU A 48 -18.79 -14.53 -19.68
C GLU A 48 -19.65 -13.90 -18.57
N ALA A 49 -20.88 -14.37 -18.40
CA ALA A 49 -21.77 -13.95 -17.32
C ALA A 49 -21.17 -14.16 -15.91
N TRP A 50 -20.18 -15.05 -15.75
CA TRP A 50 -19.51 -15.27 -14.47
C TRP A 50 -18.60 -14.13 -14.04
N TYR A 51 -18.20 -13.23 -14.95
CA TYR A 51 -17.54 -11.98 -14.58
C TYR A 51 -18.45 -11.07 -13.76
N TYR A 52 -19.77 -11.33 -13.72
CA TYR A 52 -20.72 -10.53 -12.97
C TYR A 52 -21.48 -11.36 -11.92
N ARG A 53 -21.75 -10.75 -10.78
CA ARG A 53 -22.60 -11.29 -9.73
C ARG A 53 -23.90 -10.50 -9.68
N LYS A 54 -25.04 -11.18 -9.64
CA LYS A 54 -26.32 -10.55 -9.31
C LYS A 54 -26.43 -10.42 -7.79
N LEU A 55 -26.57 -9.18 -7.31
CA LEU A 55 -26.86 -8.88 -5.92
C LEU A 55 -28.36 -9.10 -5.60
N PRO A 56 -28.74 -9.22 -4.32
CA PRO A 56 -30.14 -9.34 -3.91
C PRO A 56 -31.01 -8.15 -4.34
N ASP A 57 -30.41 -6.95 -4.49
CA ASP A 57 -31.05 -5.73 -4.97
C ASP A 57 -31.24 -5.70 -6.51
N GLY A 58 -30.87 -6.78 -7.20
CA GLY A 58 -30.95 -6.91 -8.65
C GLY A 58 -29.80 -6.27 -9.42
N LYS A 59 -28.86 -5.56 -8.76
CA LYS A 59 -27.71 -4.95 -9.42
C LYS A 59 -26.67 -6.00 -9.80
N MET A 60 -25.97 -5.74 -10.90
CA MET A 60 -24.87 -6.57 -11.37
C MET A 60 -23.55 -5.98 -10.89
N MET A 61 -22.83 -6.73 -10.06
CA MET A 61 -21.50 -6.38 -9.57
C MET A 61 -20.42 -7.08 -10.39
N HIS A 62 -19.47 -6.31 -10.89
CA HIS A 62 -18.33 -6.86 -11.62
C HIS A 62 -17.32 -7.52 -10.67
N ARG A 63 -16.82 -8.71 -11.04
CA ARG A 63 -15.76 -9.43 -10.33
C ARG A 63 -14.40 -9.01 -10.90
N ASP A 64 -13.82 -7.97 -10.34
CA ASP A 64 -12.47 -7.47 -10.67
C ASP A 64 -11.34 -8.46 -10.33
N TRP A 65 -11.61 -9.50 -9.55
CA TRP A 65 -10.66 -10.54 -9.20
C TRP A 65 -10.66 -11.75 -10.14
N LEU A 66 -11.72 -11.96 -10.92
CA LEU A 66 -11.92 -13.20 -11.68
C LEU A 66 -11.11 -13.17 -12.96
N THR A 67 -10.16 -14.09 -13.10
CA THR A 67 -9.28 -14.18 -14.28
C THR A 67 -9.45 -15.53 -14.97
N TYR A 68 -9.53 -15.53 -16.29
CA TYR A 68 -9.61 -16.74 -17.10
C TYR A 68 -8.40 -16.84 -18.04
N SER A 69 -7.80 -18.02 -18.12
CA SER A 69 -6.78 -18.34 -19.12
C SER A 69 -7.38 -19.20 -20.22
N PRO A 70 -7.46 -18.69 -21.46
CA PRO A 70 -7.91 -19.46 -22.62
C PRO A 70 -7.00 -20.65 -22.94
N ASP A 71 -5.69 -20.49 -22.77
CA ASP A 71 -4.69 -21.47 -23.19
C ASP A 71 -4.81 -22.78 -22.43
N ILE A 72 -5.07 -22.70 -21.12
CA ILE A 72 -5.24 -23.89 -20.25
C ILE A 72 -6.71 -24.16 -19.92
N ASN A 73 -7.64 -23.31 -20.35
CA ASN A 73 -9.06 -23.36 -20.06
C ASN A 73 -9.36 -23.45 -18.55
N ARG A 74 -8.75 -22.57 -17.74
CA ARG A 74 -8.93 -22.54 -16.28
C ARG A 74 -9.16 -21.13 -15.75
N VAL A 75 -9.84 -21.07 -14.61
CA VAL A 75 -10.19 -19.85 -13.89
C VAL A 75 -9.32 -19.69 -12.65
N PHE A 76 -8.87 -18.47 -12.39
CA PHE A 76 -8.03 -18.09 -11.26
C PHE A 76 -8.60 -16.85 -10.56
N CYS A 77 -8.16 -16.63 -9.33
CA CYS A 77 -8.45 -15.41 -8.59
C CYS A 77 -7.19 -14.54 -8.53
N LEU A 78 -7.20 -13.40 -9.20
CA LEU A 78 -6.07 -12.47 -9.26
C LEU A 78 -5.67 -11.98 -7.86
N HIS A 79 -6.64 -11.59 -7.04
CA HIS A 79 -6.37 -11.11 -5.69
C HIS A 79 -5.71 -12.20 -4.84
N CYS A 80 -6.23 -13.43 -4.88
CA CYS A 80 -5.64 -14.56 -4.16
C CYS A 80 -4.27 -14.97 -4.70
N MET A 81 -4.01 -14.85 -6.01
CA MET A 81 -2.68 -15.10 -6.57
C MET A 81 -1.66 -14.11 -6.04
N LEU A 82 -2.04 -12.84 -5.87
CA LEU A 82 -1.14 -11.78 -5.42
C LEU A 82 -0.95 -11.76 -3.90
N PHE A 83 -2.01 -12.01 -3.11
CA PHE A 83 -2.01 -11.78 -1.66
C PHE A 83 -2.53 -12.95 -0.81
N GLY A 84 -2.98 -14.03 -1.44
CA GLY A 84 -3.61 -15.17 -0.78
C GLY A 84 -2.60 -16.12 -0.12
N LYS A 85 -2.26 -15.87 1.15
CA LYS A 85 -1.36 -16.76 1.92
C LYS A 85 -1.99 -18.12 2.30
N LYS A 86 -3.32 -18.19 2.39
CA LYS A 86 -4.09 -19.39 2.80
C LYS A 86 -5.16 -19.81 1.78
N SER A 87 -5.06 -19.29 0.56
CA SER A 87 -6.06 -19.57 -0.48
C SER A 87 -5.92 -21.00 -1.00
N LYS A 88 -7.04 -21.64 -1.36
CA LYS A 88 -7.03 -22.97 -1.95
C LYS A 88 -6.23 -22.94 -3.26
N LYS A 89 -5.33 -23.93 -3.44
CA LYS A 89 -4.50 -24.08 -4.66
C LYS A 89 -5.31 -24.06 -5.95
N ALA A 90 -6.55 -24.53 -5.92
CA ALA A 90 -7.49 -24.48 -7.04
C ALA A 90 -7.74 -23.06 -7.62
N TRP A 91 -7.61 -21.99 -6.82
CA TRP A 91 -7.83 -20.61 -7.27
C TRP A 91 -6.52 -19.84 -7.52
N VAL A 92 -5.39 -20.46 -7.18
CA VAL A 92 -4.06 -19.84 -7.21
C VAL A 92 -3.15 -20.56 -8.20
N SER A 93 -2.77 -21.81 -7.95
CA SER A 93 -1.80 -22.55 -8.78
C SER A 93 -2.43 -23.48 -9.80
N ASP A 94 -3.45 -24.24 -9.39
CA ASP A 94 -3.93 -25.36 -10.19
C ASP A 94 -4.99 -24.88 -11.19
N GLY A 95 -5.71 -23.81 -10.87
CA GLY A 95 -6.79 -23.28 -11.68
C GLY A 95 -8.07 -24.10 -11.59
N PHE A 96 -9.20 -23.40 -11.51
CA PHE A 96 -10.52 -23.98 -11.39
C PHE A 96 -11.06 -24.36 -12.77
N CYS A 97 -11.41 -25.63 -12.96
CA CYS A 97 -11.94 -26.19 -14.20
C CYS A 97 -13.30 -26.89 -14.05
N LYS A 98 -13.87 -26.94 -12.84
CA LYS A 98 -15.15 -27.64 -12.56
C LYS A 98 -16.35 -26.77 -12.90
N PHE A 99 -16.60 -26.59 -14.21
CA PHE A 99 -17.64 -25.68 -14.71
C PHE A 99 -19.08 -26.08 -14.39
N GLN A 100 -19.33 -27.33 -13.96
CA GLN A 100 -20.69 -27.81 -13.64
C GLN A 100 -21.38 -26.98 -12.55
N ASN A 101 -20.62 -26.62 -11.51
CA ASN A 101 -21.08 -25.81 -10.38
C ASN A 101 -20.28 -24.51 -10.29
N GLY A 102 -19.91 -23.94 -11.43
CA GLY A 102 -19.03 -22.76 -11.51
C GLY A 102 -19.56 -21.59 -10.69
N SER A 103 -20.82 -21.22 -10.88
CA SER A 103 -21.46 -20.12 -10.13
C SER A 103 -21.43 -20.33 -8.61
N ILE A 104 -21.80 -21.52 -8.14
CA ILE A 104 -21.79 -21.85 -6.70
C ILE A 104 -20.36 -21.83 -6.15
N SER A 105 -19.40 -22.34 -6.92
CA SER A 105 -17.99 -22.38 -6.51
C SER A 105 -17.37 -20.99 -6.45
N LEU A 106 -17.74 -20.10 -7.38
CA LEU A 106 -17.34 -18.69 -7.37
C LEU A 106 -17.92 -17.97 -6.15
N MET A 107 -19.22 -18.16 -5.87
CA MET A 107 -19.87 -17.61 -4.69
C MET A 107 -19.27 -18.16 -3.38
N GLY A 108 -18.93 -19.44 -3.35
CA GLY A 108 -18.27 -20.04 -2.19
C GLY A 108 -16.82 -19.61 -2.02
N HIS A 109 -16.14 -19.18 -3.09
CA HIS A 109 -14.78 -18.66 -3.02
C HIS A 109 -14.75 -17.20 -2.55
N GLU A 110 -15.62 -16.35 -3.12
CA GLU A 110 -15.65 -14.92 -2.80
C GLU A 110 -16.05 -14.64 -1.34
N THR A 111 -16.71 -15.59 -0.66
CA THR A 111 -17.02 -15.53 0.78
C THR A 111 -15.93 -16.08 1.69
N THR A 112 -14.83 -16.63 1.15
CA THR A 112 -13.74 -17.15 1.99
C THR A 112 -12.90 -16.02 2.59
N ASP A 113 -12.49 -16.18 3.85
CA ASP A 113 -11.63 -15.20 4.54
C ASP A 113 -10.36 -14.88 3.76
N ALA A 114 -9.74 -15.89 3.15
CA ALA A 114 -8.54 -15.72 2.35
C ALA A 114 -8.78 -14.82 1.12
N HIS A 115 -9.94 -14.95 0.47
CA HIS A 115 -10.33 -14.07 -0.63
C HIS A 115 -10.63 -12.66 -0.13
N VAL A 116 -11.42 -12.53 0.94
CA VAL A 116 -11.82 -11.24 1.51
C VAL A 116 -10.58 -10.45 1.95
N GLU A 117 -9.65 -11.09 2.65
CA GLU A 117 -8.40 -10.46 3.08
C GLU A 117 -7.54 -10.02 1.87
N ALA A 118 -7.44 -10.86 0.85
CA ALA A 118 -6.69 -10.53 -0.37
C ALA A 118 -7.32 -9.36 -1.14
N SER A 119 -8.64 -9.37 -1.31
CA SER A 119 -9.41 -8.30 -1.95
C SER A 119 -9.30 -6.98 -1.18
N LEU A 120 -9.36 -7.03 0.15
CA LEU A 120 -9.17 -5.85 0.99
C LEU A 120 -7.77 -5.25 0.82
N LYS A 121 -6.72 -6.09 0.75
CA LYS A 121 -5.34 -5.61 0.51
C LYS A 121 -5.18 -4.93 -0.84
N VAL A 122 -5.85 -5.45 -1.88
CA VAL A 122 -5.86 -4.81 -3.20
C VAL A 122 -6.53 -3.44 -3.13
N LYS A 123 -7.74 -3.35 -2.57
CA LYS A 123 -8.48 -2.09 -2.45
C LYS A 123 -7.74 -1.07 -1.59
N MET A 124 -7.16 -1.48 -0.47
CA MET A 124 -6.33 -0.64 0.37
C MET A 124 -5.11 -0.11 -0.39
N ARG A 125 -4.44 -0.94 -1.20
CA ARG A 125 -3.34 -0.49 -2.06
C ARG A 125 -3.79 0.50 -3.12
N GLU A 126 -4.90 0.25 -3.81
CA GLU A 126 -5.45 1.18 -4.82
C GLU A 126 -5.72 2.57 -4.22
N LEU A 127 -6.25 2.61 -2.99
CA LEU A 127 -6.53 3.86 -2.27
C LEU A 127 -5.28 4.53 -1.69
N THR A 128 -4.28 3.75 -1.26
CA THR A 128 -3.06 4.29 -0.61
C THR A 128 -1.97 4.65 -1.60
N LEU A 129 -1.91 4.04 -2.78
CA LEU A 129 -0.90 4.31 -3.80
C LEU A 129 -0.75 5.81 -4.14
N PRO A 130 -1.84 6.59 -4.31
CA PRO A 130 -1.76 8.04 -4.53
C PRO A 130 -1.28 8.82 -3.30
N LEU A 131 -1.44 8.27 -2.09
CA LEU A 131 -1.07 8.92 -0.83
C LEU A 131 0.40 8.67 -0.44
N ILE A 132 1.02 7.61 -0.94
CA ILE A 132 2.42 7.28 -0.64
C ILE A 132 3.38 8.43 -0.99
N PRO A 133 3.30 9.07 -2.18
CA PRO A 133 4.17 10.21 -2.50
C PRO A 133 4.03 11.36 -1.51
N LEU A 134 2.80 11.68 -1.09
CA LEU A 134 2.52 12.75 -0.13
C LEU A 134 3.13 12.44 1.24
N ILE A 135 2.98 11.20 1.73
CA ILE A 135 3.57 10.77 3.00
C ILE A 135 5.10 10.83 2.93
N VAL A 136 5.70 10.37 1.83
CA VAL A 136 7.15 10.41 1.63
C VAL A 136 7.65 11.86 1.56
N GLU A 137 6.92 12.74 0.90
CA GLU A 137 7.25 14.17 0.84
C GLU A 137 7.19 14.82 2.22
N GLU A 138 6.15 14.52 3.00
CA GLU A 138 6.00 15.03 4.36
C GLU A 138 7.13 14.53 5.29
N GLN A 139 7.50 13.25 5.18
CA GLN A 139 8.65 12.71 5.89
C GLN A 139 9.95 13.44 5.52
N LYS A 140 10.17 13.74 4.24
CA LYS A 140 11.34 14.51 3.80
C LYS A 140 11.33 15.93 4.36
N LYS A 141 10.18 16.60 4.40
CA LYS A 141 10.02 17.92 5.02
C LYS A 141 10.36 17.88 6.50
N GLN A 142 9.86 16.90 7.23
CA GLN A 142 10.18 16.73 8.66
C GLN A 142 11.67 16.45 8.88
N VAL A 143 12.30 15.63 8.04
CA VAL A 143 13.75 15.36 8.13
C VAL A 143 14.56 16.62 7.85
N ALA A 144 14.19 17.40 6.83
CA ALA A 144 14.85 18.68 6.52
C ALA A 144 14.71 19.67 7.68
N PHE A 145 13.50 19.81 8.22
CA PHE A 145 13.22 20.65 9.38
C PHE A 145 14.04 20.26 10.62
N ASN A 146 14.10 18.96 10.94
CA ASN A 146 14.90 18.46 12.06
C ASN A 146 16.40 18.70 11.85
N ARG A 147 16.91 18.56 10.62
CA ARG A 147 18.31 18.85 10.30
C ARG A 147 18.65 20.33 10.50
N GLU A 148 17.74 21.22 10.16
CA GLU A 148 17.92 22.65 10.36
C GLU A 148 17.96 23.01 11.84
N ILE A 149 17.05 22.46 12.66
CA ILE A 149 17.09 22.62 14.14
C ILE A 149 18.46 22.18 14.67
N VAL A 150 18.86 20.94 14.37
CA VAL A 150 20.10 20.37 14.88
C VAL A 150 21.31 21.18 14.41
N GLY A 151 21.31 21.66 13.17
CA GLY A 151 22.36 22.53 12.63
C GLY A 151 22.53 23.81 13.45
N GLN A 152 21.43 24.51 13.76
CA GLN A 152 21.49 25.73 14.56
C GLN A 152 21.93 25.45 16.01
N LEU A 153 21.45 24.36 16.61
CA LEU A 153 21.89 23.95 17.96
C LEU A 153 23.39 23.63 18.01
N ILE A 154 23.93 22.98 16.97
CA ILE A 154 25.37 22.70 16.85
C ILE A 154 26.18 24.00 16.77
N GLU A 155 25.71 25.01 16.06
CA GLU A 155 26.41 26.30 15.98
C GLU A 155 26.42 27.03 17.34
N ILE A 156 25.35 26.93 18.13
CA ILE A 156 25.36 27.39 19.54
C ILE A 156 26.39 26.60 20.35
N THR A 157 26.43 25.27 20.20
CA THR A 157 27.38 24.41 20.91
C THR A 157 28.83 24.79 20.59
N LYS A 158 29.14 25.01 19.31
CA LYS A 158 30.45 25.47 18.84
C LYS A 158 30.80 26.83 19.40
N TYR A 159 29.86 27.80 19.33
CA TYR A 159 30.07 29.15 19.85
C TYR A 159 30.48 29.11 21.33
N LEU A 160 29.74 28.37 22.15
CA LEU A 160 30.06 28.22 23.58
C LEU A 160 31.41 27.53 23.79
N GLY A 161 31.71 26.49 23.01
CA GLY A 161 32.99 25.79 23.05
C GLY A 161 34.18 26.68 22.72
N TYR A 162 34.11 27.47 21.63
CA TYR A 162 35.18 28.37 21.22
C TYR A 162 35.47 29.46 22.25
N HIS A 163 34.44 29.93 22.95
CA HIS A 163 34.58 30.98 23.97
C HIS A 163 34.77 30.42 25.38
N SER A 164 34.89 29.08 25.54
CA SER A 164 35.00 28.41 26.84
C SER A 164 33.89 28.80 27.82
N LEU A 165 32.69 29.04 27.32
CA LEU A 165 31.53 29.42 28.11
C LEU A 165 30.85 28.18 28.69
N ALA A 166 30.38 28.28 29.94
CA ALA A 166 29.57 27.24 30.54
C ALA A 166 28.27 27.05 29.73
N PHE A 167 27.94 25.81 29.38
CA PHE A 167 26.73 25.49 28.63
C PHE A 167 25.47 25.62 29.48
N ARG A 168 25.60 25.25 30.77
CA ARG A 168 24.51 25.11 31.72
C ARG A 168 24.60 26.18 32.81
N GLY A 169 23.44 26.59 33.31
CA GLY A 169 23.31 27.43 34.49
C GLY A 169 23.19 26.58 35.76
N HIS A 170 23.25 27.24 36.92
CA HIS A 170 22.96 26.58 38.20
C HIS A 170 21.49 26.13 38.29
N ARG A 171 20.60 26.80 37.56
CA ARG A 171 19.19 26.44 37.38
C ARG A 171 18.90 26.37 35.88
N GLU A 172 18.18 25.34 35.44
CA GLU A 172 17.85 25.13 34.02
C GLU A 172 16.35 25.12 33.75
N HIS A 173 15.52 25.51 34.72
CA HIS A 173 14.07 25.51 34.54
C HIS A 173 13.67 26.62 33.57
N TRP A 174 12.68 26.38 32.71
CA TRP A 174 12.19 27.37 31.73
C TRP A 174 11.67 28.67 32.38
N SER A 175 11.29 28.63 33.65
CA SER A 175 10.87 29.78 34.45
C SER A 175 12.02 30.56 35.09
N SER A 176 13.26 30.07 35.02
CA SER A 176 14.42 30.75 35.61
C SER A 176 14.85 31.95 34.76
N ILE A 177 15.32 33.02 35.41
CA ILE A 177 15.85 34.21 34.70
C ILE A 177 17.16 33.89 33.97
N ASN A 178 18.01 33.06 34.59
CA ASN A 178 19.23 32.54 33.97
C ASN A 178 19.09 31.02 33.88
N LYS A 179 18.95 30.52 32.65
CA LYS A 179 18.68 29.10 32.35
C LYS A 179 19.94 28.38 31.86
N GLY A 180 21.07 29.09 31.81
CA GLY A 180 22.31 28.68 31.18
C GLY A 180 22.46 29.22 29.77
N ASN A 181 23.71 29.54 29.40
CA ASN A 181 24.04 30.21 28.14
C ASN A 181 23.49 29.48 26.91
N PHE A 182 23.42 28.14 26.94
CA PHE A 182 22.86 27.39 25.81
C PHE A 182 21.36 27.68 25.63
N LYS A 183 20.55 27.57 26.70
CA LYS A 183 19.10 27.81 26.61
C LYS A 183 18.79 29.26 26.28
N ASP A 184 19.54 30.20 26.87
CA ASP A 184 19.35 31.63 26.62
C ASP A 184 19.68 31.99 25.15
N LEU A 185 20.71 31.38 24.57
CA LEU A 185 21.04 31.54 23.14
C LEU A 185 20.00 30.86 22.22
N VAL A 186 19.46 29.71 22.62
CA VAL A 186 18.35 29.06 21.88
C VAL A 186 17.11 29.96 21.89
N GLU A 187 16.74 30.53 23.04
CA GLU A 187 15.62 31.49 23.14
C GLU A 187 15.88 32.78 22.36
N LEU A 188 17.13 33.24 22.30
CA LEU A 188 17.50 34.38 21.45
C LEU A 188 17.33 34.04 19.96
N LEU A 189 17.85 32.89 19.50
CA LEU A 189 17.71 32.45 18.12
C LEU A 189 16.26 32.18 17.74
N ALA A 190 15.42 31.72 18.67
CA ALA A 190 13.98 31.54 18.46
C ALA A 190 13.26 32.83 18.01
N LYS A 191 13.79 34.01 18.35
CA LYS A 191 13.22 35.30 17.90
C LYS A 191 13.45 35.58 16.42
N TYR A 192 14.47 34.96 15.83
CA TYR A 192 14.92 35.24 14.46
C TYR A 192 14.77 34.04 13.53
N SER A 193 14.76 32.82 14.07
CA SER A 193 14.53 31.59 13.31
C SER A 193 13.14 31.01 13.62
N PRO A 194 12.21 30.99 12.64
CA PRO A 194 10.91 30.35 12.80
C PRO A 194 11.02 28.87 13.19
N VAL A 195 12.06 28.19 12.70
CA VAL A 195 12.31 26.76 12.93
C VAL A 195 12.60 26.47 14.41
N ILE A 196 13.49 27.26 15.02
CA ILE A 196 13.78 27.15 16.45
C ILE A 196 12.61 27.65 17.29
N SER A 197 11.89 28.68 16.85
CA SER A 197 10.69 29.17 17.54
C SER A 197 9.63 28.10 17.74
N ILE A 198 9.33 27.34 16.68
CA ILE A 198 8.40 26.20 16.73
C ILE A 198 8.95 25.11 17.65
N HIS A 199 10.23 24.79 17.55
CA HIS A 199 10.85 23.77 18.40
C HIS A 199 10.80 24.12 19.90
N VAL A 200 11.13 25.36 20.26
CA VAL A 200 11.10 25.85 21.65
C VAL A 200 9.68 25.87 22.20
N SER A 201 8.70 26.34 21.41
CA SER A 201 7.29 26.32 21.81
C SER A 201 6.81 24.90 22.15
N ASN A 202 7.19 23.90 21.34
CA ASN A 202 6.84 22.50 21.61
C ASN A 202 7.48 21.96 22.90
N LEU A 203 8.69 22.39 23.24
CA LEU A 203 9.41 21.98 24.46
C LEU A 203 8.92 22.67 25.74
N GLN A 204 8.27 23.84 25.62
CA GLN A 204 7.72 24.56 26.77
C GLN A 204 6.32 24.06 27.17
N ILE A 205 5.63 23.38 26.25
CA ILE A 205 4.31 22.76 26.49
C ILE A 205 4.44 21.34 27.07
N SER A 206 5.58 20.67 26.86
CA SER A 206 5.89 19.32 27.36
C SER A 206 6.43 19.32 28.79
#